data_AF-A0A2E6NI09-F1
#
_entry.id   AF-A0A2E6NI09-F1
#
_cell.length_a   1.000
_cell.length_b   1.000
_cell.length_c   1.000
_cell.angle_alpha   90.00
_cell.angle_beta   90.00
_cell.angle_gamma   90.00
#
_symmetry.space_group_name_H-M   'P 1'
#
loop_
_entity.id
_entity.type
_entity.pdbx_description
1 polymer ?
#
loop_
_entity_poly.entity_id
_entity_poly.type
_entity_poly.pdbx_seq_one_letter_code
_entity_poly.pdbx_strand_id
1 'polypeptide(L)'
;MRYVYHAHVLKSLEGYGLQPTASTPPQLVKDHITNLYLYELRRLRKRLMRKEFPKHEYASLVENLRQRYTLMSLASNRWATESG
;
A
#
# COMPACT_ATOMS: atom_id res chain seq x y z
N MET A 1 6.11 -2.07 23.50
CA MET A 1 5.92 -3.15 22.50
C MET A 1 6.94 -2.98 21.40
N ARG A 2 7.68 -4.04 21.05
CA ARG A 2 8.55 -4.06 19.88
C ARG A 2 7.93 -4.96 18.82
N TYR A 3 8.02 -4.57 17.57
CA TYR A 3 7.53 -5.30 16.40
C TYR A 3 8.71 -5.78 15.57
N VAL A 4 8.74 -7.06 15.25
CA VAL A 4 9.72 -7.66 14.34
C VAL A 4 9.04 -7.90 13.02
N TYR A 5 9.24 -6.99 12.06
CA TYR A 5 8.68 -7.10 10.72
C TYR A 5 9.35 -8.22 9.91
N HIS A 6 8.57 -8.97 9.15
CA HIS A 6 9.14 -9.94 8.23
C HIS A 6 9.93 -9.25 7.11
N ALA A 7 11.06 -9.83 6.72
CA ALA A 7 11.94 -9.25 5.69
C ALA A 7 11.22 -9.00 4.35
N HIS A 8 10.31 -9.89 3.94
CA HIS A 8 9.52 -9.71 2.72
C HIS A 8 8.56 -8.52 2.81
N VAL A 9 7.98 -8.25 3.98
CA VAL A 9 7.13 -7.09 4.23
C VAL A 9 7.98 -5.82 4.16
N LEU A 10 9.12 -5.76 4.84
CA LEU A 10 10.02 -4.60 4.80
C LEU A 10 10.45 -4.26 3.37
N LYS A 11 10.83 -5.25 2.58
CA LYS A 11 11.19 -5.05 1.17
C LYS A 11 10.03 -4.49 0.33
N SER A 12 8.80 -4.95 0.57
CA SER A 12 7.62 -4.37 -0.07
C SER A 12 7.35 -2.94 0.40
N LEU A 13 7.52 -2.66 1.70
CA LEU A 13 7.33 -1.34 2.28
C LEU A 13 8.31 -0.30 1.75
N GLU A 14 9.58 -0.68 1.55
CA GLU A 14 10.58 0.15 0.89
C GLU A 14 10.15 0.57 -0.52
N GLY A 15 9.50 -0.34 -1.26
CA GLY A 15 8.92 -0.06 -2.58
C GLY A 15 7.81 1.01 -2.55
N TYR A 16 7.13 1.17 -1.41
CA TYR A 16 6.17 2.25 -1.16
C TYR A 16 6.82 3.50 -0.53
N GLY A 17 8.13 3.49 -0.28
CA GLY A 17 8.85 4.57 0.40
C GLY A 17 8.66 4.58 1.92
N LEU A 18 8.28 3.45 2.52
CA LEU A 18 8.02 3.32 3.96
C LEU A 18 9.11 2.47 4.63
N GLN A 19 9.60 2.96 5.77
CA GLN A 19 10.52 2.23 6.64
C GLN A 19 9.98 2.24 8.06
N PRO A 20 9.12 1.27 8.44
CA PRO A 20 8.65 1.16 9.81
C PRO A 20 9.79 0.73 10.73
N THR A 21 9.73 1.19 11.97
CA THR A 21 10.68 0.81 13.02
C THR A 21 10.08 -0.27 13.92
N ALA A 22 10.89 -0.83 14.82
CA ALA A 22 10.40 -1.77 15.82
C ALA A 22 9.35 -1.17 16.77
N SER A 23 9.22 0.16 16.86
CA SER A 23 8.15 0.81 17.63
C SER A 23 6.89 1.12 16.80
N THR A 24 6.92 0.90 15.49
CA THR A 24 5.80 1.24 14.61
C THR A 24 4.81 0.06 14.55
N PRO A 25 3.53 0.23 14.95
CA PRO A 25 2.54 -0.82 14.85
C PRO A 25 2.21 -1.14 13.39
N PRO A 26 2.11 -2.44 13.00
CA PRO A 26 1.79 -2.82 11.62
C PRO A 26 0.46 -2.27 11.12
N GLN A 27 -0.52 -2.10 12.02
CA GLN A 27 -1.81 -1.50 11.67
C GLN A 27 -1.65 -0.07 11.16
N LEU A 28 -0.83 0.74 11.82
CA LEU A 28 -0.58 2.13 11.42
C LEU A 28 0.07 2.21 10.04
N VAL A 29 1.01 1.31 9.75
CA VAL A 29 1.63 1.21 8.42
C VAL A 29 0.60 0.82 7.37
N LYS A 30 -0.27 -0.16 7.67
CA LYS A 30 -1.33 -0.59 6.77
C LYS A 30 -2.34 0.52 6.46
N ASP A 31 -2.74 1.29 7.47
CA ASP A 31 -3.64 2.42 7.30
C ASP A 31 -3.01 3.51 6.42
N HIS A 32 -1.72 3.78 6.60
CA HIS A 32 -0.97 4.71 5.76
C HIS A 32 -0.96 4.27 4.28
N ILE A 33 -0.62 3.00 4.00
CA ILE A 33 -0.63 2.46 2.64
C ILE A 33 -2.04 2.51 2.04
N THR A 34 -3.06 2.20 2.83
CA THR A 34 -4.46 2.26 2.39
C THR A 34 -4.84 3.68 1.96
N ASN A 35 -4.43 4.69 2.73
CA ASN A 35 -4.65 6.09 2.38
C ASN A 35 -3.91 6.50 1.10
N LEU A 36 -2.67 6.03 0.92
CA LEU A 36 -1.89 6.25 -0.30
C LEU A 36 -2.59 5.64 -1.52
N TYR A 37 -3.04 4.38 -1.42
CA TYR A 37 -3.81 3.72 -2.48
C TYR A 37 -5.09 4.48 -2.84
N LEU A 38 -5.88 4.90 -1.85
CA LEU A 38 -7.10 5.69 -2.07
C LEU A 38 -6.79 7.06 -2.68
N TYR A 39 -5.66 7.67 -2.34
CA TYR A 39 -5.20 8.90 -2.99
C TYR A 39 -4.88 8.66 -4.47
N GLU A 40 -4.13 7.60 -4.80
CA GLU A 40 -3.78 7.27 -6.18
C GLU A 40 -5.00 6.90 -7.02
N LEU A 41 -5.96 6.17 -6.46
CA LEU A 41 -7.23 5.86 -7.13
C LEU A 41 -8.04 7.14 -7.43
N ARG A 42 -8.13 8.06 -6.46
CA ARG A 42 -8.76 9.38 -6.67
C ARG A 42 -8.02 10.18 -7.74
N ARG A 43 -6.69 10.12 -7.78
CA ARG A 43 -5.87 10.76 -8.81
C ARG A 43 -6.15 10.17 -10.18
N LEU A 44 -6.18 8.84 -10.34
CA LEU A 44 -6.54 8.17 -11.59
C LEU A 44 -7.94 8.59 -12.07
N ARG A 45 -8.92 8.63 -11.17
CA ARG A 45 -10.27 9.08 -11.51
C ARG A 45 -10.28 10.55 -11.98
N LYS A 46 -9.53 11.44 -11.33
CA LYS A 46 -9.40 12.84 -11.77
C LYS A 46 -8.77 12.95 -13.17
N ARG A 47 -7.73 12.16 -13.46
CA ARG A 47 -7.08 12.11 -14.78
C ARG A 47 -8.04 11.59 -15.87
N LEU A 48 -8.86 10.59 -15.55
CA LEU A 48 -9.94 10.13 -16.43
C LEU A 48 -10.95 11.25 -16.73
N MET A 49 -11.38 12.00 -15.72
CA MET A 49 -12.31 13.13 -15.90
C MET A 49 -11.70 14.26 -16.75
N ARG A 50 -10.38 14.43 -16.69
CA ARG A 50 -9.61 15.34 -17.55
C ARG A 50 -9.34 14.79 -18.95
N LYS A 51 -9.81 13.57 -19.27
CA LYS A 51 -9.57 12.87 -20.53
C LYS A 51 -8.08 12.72 -20.88
N GLU A 52 -7.22 12.61 -19.87
CA GLU A 52 -5.76 12.41 -20.07
C GLU A 52 -5.43 11.06 -20.70
N PHE A 53 -6.36 10.09 -20.65
CA PHE A 53 -6.26 8.80 -21.29
C PHE A 53 -7.66 8.28 -21.68
N PRO A 54 -7.75 7.35 -22.64
CA PRO A 54 -9.02 6.72 -23.02
C PRO A 54 -9.71 5.97 -21.88
N LYS A 55 -11.04 6.07 -21.77
CA LYS A 55 -11.80 5.41 -20.68
C LYS A 55 -11.60 3.90 -20.60
N HIS A 56 -11.37 3.22 -21.72
CA HIS A 56 -11.16 1.77 -21.75
C HIS A 56 -9.85 1.35 -21.06
N GLU A 57 -8.85 2.23 -20.99
CA GLU A 57 -7.60 1.98 -20.27
C GLU A 57 -7.74 2.10 -18.74
N TYR A 58 -8.82 2.71 -18.24
CA TYR A 58 -9.02 2.93 -16.81
C TYR A 58 -8.96 1.63 -16.01
N ALA A 59 -9.60 0.57 -16.49
CA ALA A 59 -9.60 -0.72 -15.83
C ALA A 59 -8.17 -1.29 -15.69
N SER A 60 -7.40 -1.29 -16.79
CA SER A 60 -6.01 -1.74 -16.78
C SER A 60 -5.11 -0.91 -15.87
N LEU A 61 -5.31 0.41 -15.80
CA LEU A 61 -4.56 1.29 -14.89
C LEU A 61 -4.89 1.01 -13.42
N VAL A 62 -6.16 0.73 -13.10
CA VAL A 62 -6.57 0.34 -11.74
C VAL A 62 -6.03 -1.04 -11.35
N GLU A 63 -6.02 -2.00 -12.27
CA GLU A 63 -5.42 -3.33 -12.00
C GLU A 63 -3.91 -3.23 -11.77
N ASN A 64 -3.20 -2.47 -12.60
CA ASN A 64 -1.77 -2.21 -12.39
C ASN A 64 -1.52 -1.53 -11.03
N LEU A 65 -2.40 -0.62 -10.62
CA LEU A 65 -2.32 -0.01 -9.28
C LEU A 65 -2.51 -1.07 -8.19
N ARG A 66 -3.53 -1.92 -8.31
CA ARG A 66 -3.81 -2.99 -7.35
C ARG A 66 -2.66 -3.98 -7.21
N GLN A 67 -2.00 -4.32 -8.32
CA GLN A 67 -0.82 -5.19 -8.34
C GLN A 67 0.37 -4.58 -7.60
N ARG A 68 0.50 -3.25 -7.61
CA ARG A 68 1.55 -2.58 -6.81
C ARG A 68 1.26 -2.71 -5.32
N TYR A 69 0.01 -2.62 -4.90
CA TYR A 69 -0.40 -2.65 -3.48
C TYR A 69 -0.90 -4.02 -2.97
N THR A 70 -0.36 -5.13 -3.49
CA THR A 70 -0.78 -6.48 -3.06
C THR A 70 -0.62 -6.70 -1.55
N LEU A 71 0.35 -6.04 -0.91
CA LEU A 71 0.56 -6.11 0.53
C LEU A 71 -0.70 -5.73 1.34
N MET A 72 -1.57 -4.84 0.82
CA MET A 72 -2.83 -4.48 1.49
C MET A 72 -3.78 -5.66 1.70
N SER A 73 -3.70 -6.68 0.84
CA SER A 73 -4.51 -7.90 0.97
C SER A 73 -4.13 -8.74 2.19
N LEU A 74 -2.89 -8.59 2.69
CA LEU A 74 -2.40 -9.31 3.86
C LEU A 74 -2.89 -8.59 5.14
N ALA A 75 -3.37 -9.36 6.12
CA ALA A 75 -3.73 -8.82 7.43
C ALA A 75 -2.49 -8.23 8.15
N SER A 76 -2.64 -7.06 8.77
CA SER A 76 -1.53 -6.31 9.42
C SER A 76 -0.86 -7.12 10.54
N ASN A 77 -1.60 -7.97 11.23
CA ASN A 77 -1.06 -8.90 12.24
C ASN A 77 -0.12 -9.98 11.67
N ARG A 78 -0.10 -10.18 10.34
CA ARG A 78 0.84 -11.09 9.66
C ARG A 78 2.08 -10.38 9.13
N TRP A 79 2.21 -9.07 9.34
CA TRP A 79 3.33 -8.29 8.81
C TRP A 79 4.53 -8.29 9.74
N ALA A 80 4.27 -8.38 11.05
CA ALA A 80 5.27 -8.42 12.09
C ALA A 80 4.79 -9.29 13.25
N THR A 81 5.73 -9.85 14.00
CA THR A 81 5.47 -10.49 15.28
C THR A 81 5.72 -9.49 16.41
N GLU A 82 4.85 -9.47 17.39
CA GLU A 82 5.11 -8.74 18.63
C GLU A 82 6.19 -9.47 19.42
N SER A 83 7.30 -8.77 19.68
CA SER A 83 8.33 -9.20 20.62
C SER A 83 8.07 -8.47 21.93
N GLY A 84 7.75 -9.24 22.96
CA GLY A 84 7.73 -8.80 24.36
C GLY A 84 9.10 -8.38 24.85
#